data_AF-A0A4Q9FF19-F1
#
_entry.id   AF-A0A4Q9FF19-F1
#
_cell.length_a   1.000
_cell.length_b   1.000
_cell.length_c   1.000
_cell.angle_alpha   90.00
_cell.angle_beta   90.00
_cell.angle_gamma   90.00
#
_symmetry.space_group_name_H-M   'P 1'
#
loop_
_entity.id
_entity.type
_entity.pdbx_description
1 polymer ?
#
loop_
_entity_poly.entity_id
_entity_poly.type
_entity_poly.pdbx_seq_one_letter_code
_entity_poly.pdbx_strand_id
1 'polypeptide(L)'
;MVLLLCSCSEKKKKQETELKLKIESITEIKPESELDNDYSKSAELFAKEILRENLRFHSFNMTDSENPKHLDIFQYDGLNKIEGYSNKNYPKNSKPKYYEHFTLFVATYKNTEIAKNAFDQIKADSKNFGLLSDFKSLNIVSYNRATALITGIKPGGMITHKGKQVFSLVETCREIPIGGNWLDYEQKLLSYILNTENEIEIEVLNSDCGKMTNYIVEKRKASR
;
A
#
# COMPACT_ATOMS: atom_id res chain seq x y z
N MET A 1 -79.92 7.14 15.22
CA MET A 1 -80.36 6.03 14.35
C MET A 1 -80.03 6.41 12.92
N VAL A 2 -78.84 6.01 12.45
CA VAL A 2 -78.48 6.09 11.03
C VAL A 2 -77.82 4.76 10.71
N LEU A 3 -78.51 3.97 9.91
CA LEU A 3 -78.04 2.74 9.29
C LEU A 3 -78.32 2.93 7.80
N LEU A 4 -77.26 2.91 7.00
CA LEU A 4 -77.27 2.40 5.64
C LEU A 4 -75.85 1.95 5.33
N LEU A 5 -75.68 0.63 5.38
CA LEU A 5 -74.50 -0.15 5.02
C LEU A 5 -74.64 -0.59 3.57
N CYS A 6 -73.57 -0.48 2.79
CA CYS A 6 -73.16 -1.31 1.64
C CYS A 6 -71.80 -0.72 1.17
N SER A 7 -70.71 -1.45 0.93
CA SER A 7 -70.46 -2.88 0.86
C SER A 7 -68.99 -3.18 1.18
N CYS A 8 -68.72 -4.37 1.71
CA CYS A 8 -67.41 -4.93 1.98
C CYS A 8 -66.76 -5.50 0.71
N SER A 9 -65.43 -5.34 0.57
CA SER A 9 -64.51 -6.48 0.65
C SER A 9 -63.05 -6.02 0.60
N GLU A 10 -62.36 -6.24 1.71
CA GLU A 10 -60.90 -6.22 1.80
C GLU A 10 -60.30 -7.39 1.02
N LYS A 11 -59.11 -7.19 0.42
CA LYS A 11 -57.91 -7.91 0.85
C LYS A 11 -56.62 -7.32 0.26
N LYS A 12 -55.71 -7.01 1.17
CA LYS A 12 -54.31 -6.62 0.99
C LYS A 12 -53.42 -7.76 0.47
N LYS A 13 -52.28 -7.34 -0.11
CA LYS A 13 -50.93 -7.95 -0.18
C LYS A 13 -50.60 -8.93 -1.31
N LYS A 14 -49.71 -8.46 -2.19
CA LYS A 14 -48.47 -9.08 -2.75
C LYS A 14 -47.89 -8.02 -3.69
N GLN A 15 -46.90 -7.20 -3.33
CA GLN A 15 -45.46 -7.47 -3.19
C GLN A 15 -44.94 -8.49 -4.21
N GLU A 16 -43.90 -8.05 -4.94
CA GLU A 16 -43.14 -8.72 -5.99
C GLU A 16 -43.74 -8.66 -7.41
N THR A 17 -42.90 -8.20 -8.34
CA THR A 17 -43.03 -8.32 -9.81
C THR A 17 -43.56 -7.13 -10.62
N GLU A 18 -43.14 -5.90 -10.33
CA GLU A 18 -43.18 -4.82 -11.34
C GLU A 18 -42.04 -3.78 -11.19
N LEU A 19 -40.95 -4.18 -10.53
CA LEU A 19 -39.67 -3.46 -10.51
C LEU A 19 -38.67 -4.14 -11.47
N LYS A 20 -39.16 -4.49 -12.66
CA LYS A 20 -38.36 -4.93 -13.80
C LYS A 20 -38.83 -4.08 -14.98
N LEU A 21 -37.87 -3.49 -15.69
CA LEU A 21 -38.04 -2.74 -16.94
C LEU A 21 -38.29 -1.23 -16.81
N LYS A 22 -37.30 -0.52 -16.26
CA LYS A 22 -36.71 0.65 -16.94
C LYS A 22 -35.38 1.03 -16.30
N ILE A 23 -34.47 0.06 -16.26
CA ILE A 23 -33.03 0.31 -16.20
C ILE A 23 -32.62 0.44 -17.66
N GLU A 24 -32.61 1.65 -18.20
CA GLU A 24 -31.95 1.97 -19.46
C GLU A 24 -31.73 3.49 -19.48
N SER A 25 -30.47 3.89 -19.58
CA SER A 25 -29.91 5.26 -19.49
C SER A 25 -29.41 5.76 -18.13
N ILE A 26 -28.95 4.86 -17.25
CA ILE A 26 -27.68 5.20 -16.58
C ILE A 26 -26.61 4.96 -17.64
N THR A 27 -26.31 5.99 -18.43
CA THR A 27 -24.95 6.10 -18.97
C THR A 27 -24.05 5.89 -17.78
N GLU A 28 -23.38 4.74 -17.72
CA GLU A 28 -22.22 4.53 -16.88
C GLU A 28 -21.31 5.72 -17.12
N ILE A 29 -21.38 6.69 -16.23
CA ILE A 29 -20.25 7.56 -15.97
C ILE A 29 -19.24 6.56 -15.44
N LYS A 30 -18.41 6.03 -16.36
CA LYS A 30 -17.14 5.44 -15.98
C LYS A 30 -16.57 6.43 -14.97
N PRO A 31 -16.28 6.01 -13.71
CA PRO A 31 -15.53 6.88 -12.83
C PRO A 31 -14.31 7.32 -13.65
N GLU A 32 -14.06 8.63 -13.69
CA GLU A 32 -12.88 9.19 -14.35
C GLU A 32 -11.74 8.21 -14.07
N SER A 33 -11.27 7.56 -15.14
CA SER A 33 -10.17 6.61 -15.05
C SER A 33 -9.13 7.23 -14.14
N GLU A 34 -8.68 6.51 -13.10
CA GLU A 34 -7.53 6.89 -12.26
C GLU A 34 -6.31 7.05 -13.18
N LEU A 35 -6.30 8.15 -13.92
CA LEU A 35 -5.38 8.46 -14.99
C LEU A 35 -4.10 8.83 -14.29
N ASP A 36 -3.26 7.83 -14.09
CA ASP A 36 -1.84 8.04 -13.99
C ASP A 36 -1.46 9.04 -12.87
N ASN A 37 -2.22 9.00 -11.77
CA ASN A 37 -2.05 9.92 -10.66
C ASN A 37 -0.68 9.72 -10.01
N ASP A 38 0.08 10.80 -9.88
CA ASP A 38 1.41 10.80 -9.31
C ASP A 38 1.38 11.28 -7.86
N TYR A 39 1.62 10.35 -6.92
CA TYR A 39 1.66 10.57 -5.48
C TYR A 39 3.10 10.77 -4.94
N SER A 40 4.11 10.97 -5.79
CA SER A 40 5.48 11.25 -5.34
C SER A 40 5.55 12.50 -4.45
N LYS A 41 4.76 13.54 -4.75
CA LYS A 41 4.68 14.75 -3.90
C LYS A 41 4.05 14.47 -2.53
N SER A 42 3.05 13.60 -2.47
CA SER A 42 2.47 13.16 -1.19
C SER A 42 3.49 12.46 -0.30
N ALA A 43 4.31 11.57 -0.88
CA ALA A 43 5.42 10.95 -0.14
C ALA A 43 6.46 11.95 0.36
N GLU A 44 6.80 12.96 -0.45
CA GLU A 44 7.74 14.00 -0.05
C GLU A 44 7.17 14.84 1.12
N LEU A 45 5.89 15.19 1.08
CA LEU A 45 5.22 15.92 2.17
C LEU A 45 5.18 15.10 3.46
N PHE A 46 4.82 13.82 3.38
CA PHE A 46 4.92 12.89 4.51
C PHE A 46 6.35 12.86 5.09
N ALA A 47 7.35 12.66 4.23
CA ALA A 47 8.74 12.58 4.68
C ALA A 47 9.21 13.88 5.33
N LYS A 48 8.80 15.05 4.81
CA LYS A 48 9.10 16.36 5.42
C LYS A 48 8.42 16.52 6.78
N GLU A 49 7.19 16.06 6.95
CA GLU A 49 6.51 16.14 8.24
C GLU A 49 7.21 15.30 9.31
N ILE A 50 7.58 14.07 8.95
CA ILE A 50 8.24 13.13 9.86
C ILE A 50 9.67 13.55 10.16
N LEU A 51 10.46 13.82 9.12
CA LEU A 51 11.91 14.00 9.23
C LEU A 51 12.33 15.45 9.43
N ARG A 52 11.44 16.41 9.14
CA ARG A 52 11.66 17.86 9.29
C ARG A 52 13.00 18.29 8.69
N GLU A 53 13.80 19.05 9.43
CA GLU A 53 15.13 19.49 9.03
C GLU A 53 16.15 18.36 8.88
N ASN A 54 15.84 17.15 9.38
CA ASN A 54 16.70 15.97 9.31
C ASN A 54 16.42 15.10 8.09
N LEU A 55 15.57 15.53 7.15
CA LEU A 55 15.31 14.81 5.91
C LEU A 55 16.59 14.65 5.07
N ARG A 56 16.85 13.42 4.62
CA ARG A 56 17.79 13.07 3.56
C ARG A 56 17.04 12.31 2.48
N PHE A 57 17.12 12.80 1.25
CA PHE A 57 16.57 12.17 0.05
C PHE A 57 17.62 11.29 -0.63
N HIS A 58 17.18 10.18 -1.21
CA HIS A 58 17.98 9.24 -1.98
C HIS A 58 17.28 8.91 -3.29
N SER A 59 18.03 8.86 -4.38
CA SER A 59 17.59 8.28 -5.65
C SER A 59 18.50 7.11 -5.97
N PHE A 60 17.91 5.97 -6.31
CA PHE A 60 18.64 4.73 -6.51
C PHE A 60 18.74 4.40 -8.00
N ASN A 61 19.95 4.04 -8.43
CA ASN A 61 20.16 3.38 -9.71
C ASN A 61 20.17 1.87 -9.48
N MET A 62 19.24 1.13 -10.08
CA MET A 62 19.09 -0.31 -9.87
C MET A 62 20.30 -1.15 -10.30
N THR A 63 21.23 -0.60 -11.08
CA THR A 63 22.48 -1.28 -11.43
C THR A 63 23.56 -1.16 -10.35
N ASP A 64 23.35 -0.35 -9.30
CA ASP A 64 24.32 -0.16 -8.23
C ASP A 64 24.32 -1.34 -7.26
N SER A 65 25.46 -2.03 -7.16
CA SER A 65 25.69 -3.15 -6.25
C SER A 65 25.65 -2.77 -4.77
N GLU A 66 25.76 -1.48 -4.44
CA GLU A 66 25.71 -0.99 -3.05
C GLU A 66 24.29 -0.67 -2.55
N ASN A 67 23.27 -0.86 -3.39
CA ASN A 67 21.89 -0.60 -3.02
C ASN A 67 21.42 -1.47 -1.84
N PRO A 68 20.47 -0.96 -1.03
CA PRO A 68 19.78 -1.80 -0.05
C PRO A 68 19.12 -2.99 -0.74
N LYS A 69 19.37 -4.21 -0.24
CA LYS A 69 18.75 -5.44 -0.80
C LYS A 69 17.22 -5.39 -0.84
N HIS A 70 16.60 -4.63 0.07
CA HIS A 70 15.15 -4.44 0.08
C HIS A 70 14.60 -3.84 -1.22
N LEU A 71 15.43 -3.11 -1.99
CA LEU A 71 14.98 -2.54 -3.26
C LEU A 71 14.61 -3.61 -4.30
N ASP A 72 15.08 -4.85 -4.12
CA ASP A 72 14.78 -5.96 -5.04
C ASP A 72 13.28 -6.21 -5.14
N ILE A 73 12.49 -5.97 -4.09
CA ILE A 73 11.03 -6.17 -4.10
C ILE A 73 10.34 -5.35 -5.20
N PHE A 74 10.93 -4.24 -5.62
CA PHE A 74 10.37 -3.34 -6.62
C PHE A 74 10.77 -3.70 -8.06
N GLN A 75 11.57 -4.74 -8.26
CA GLN A 75 12.00 -5.15 -9.60
C GLN A 75 10.82 -5.75 -10.39
N TYR A 76 10.22 -4.92 -11.23
CA TYR A 76 9.13 -5.26 -12.13
C TYR A 76 9.24 -4.45 -13.43
N ASP A 77 8.80 -5.04 -14.54
CA ASP A 77 8.88 -4.40 -15.86
C ASP A 77 8.08 -3.09 -15.88
N GLY A 78 8.73 -2.00 -16.29
CA GLY A 78 8.14 -0.67 -16.27
C GLY A 78 8.38 0.13 -14.98
N LEU A 79 9.30 -0.31 -14.11
CA LEU A 79 9.87 0.52 -13.04
C LEU A 79 10.65 1.71 -13.66
N ASN A 80 10.30 2.93 -13.27
CA ASN A 80 10.97 4.15 -13.73
C ASN A 80 12.07 4.62 -12.77
N LYS A 81 11.77 4.69 -11.48
CA LYS A 81 12.69 5.15 -10.45
C LYS A 81 12.32 4.62 -9.08
N ILE A 82 13.31 4.57 -8.19
CA ILE A 82 13.10 4.35 -6.75
C ILE A 82 13.72 5.51 -5.99
N GLU A 83 12.96 6.03 -5.05
CA GLU A 83 13.36 7.08 -4.13
C GLU A 83 13.27 6.57 -2.69
N GLY A 84 14.17 7.07 -1.84
CA GLY A 84 14.20 6.75 -0.42
C GLY A 84 14.30 8.01 0.43
N TYR A 85 13.66 7.98 1.59
CA TYR A 85 13.72 9.06 2.57
C TYR A 85 14.29 8.52 3.88
N SER A 86 15.31 9.18 4.42
CA SER A 86 15.96 8.78 5.66
C SER A 86 16.29 9.98 6.55
N ASN A 87 16.62 9.71 7.81
CA ASN A 87 17.17 10.72 8.70
C ASN A 87 18.65 10.98 8.36
N LYS A 88 19.07 12.22 8.13
CA LYS A 88 20.46 12.58 7.80
C LYS A 88 21.43 12.28 8.95
N ASN A 89 20.94 12.18 10.18
CA ASN A 89 21.71 11.86 11.36
C ASN A 89 21.74 10.34 11.65
N TYR A 90 21.15 9.51 10.78
CA TYR A 90 21.14 8.05 10.93
C TYR A 90 21.33 7.31 9.58
N PRO A 91 22.29 6.37 9.47
CA PRO A 91 23.34 6.09 10.45
C PRO A 91 24.34 7.27 10.53
N LYS A 92 24.91 7.51 11.72
CA LYS A 92 25.77 8.68 11.98
C LYS A 92 27.05 8.71 11.15
N ASN A 93 27.64 7.53 10.91
CA ASN A 93 29.01 7.40 10.42
C ASN A 93 29.11 6.68 9.06
N SER A 94 28.00 6.48 8.37
CA SER A 94 27.98 5.76 7.10
C SER A 94 26.82 6.18 6.21
N LYS A 95 26.87 5.77 4.94
CA LYS A 95 25.69 5.87 4.06
C LYS A 95 24.65 4.83 4.50
N PRO A 96 23.35 5.15 4.44
CA PRO A 96 22.31 4.19 4.76
C PRO A 96 22.29 3.06 3.73
N LYS A 97 22.58 1.82 4.15
CA LYS A 97 22.58 0.63 3.28
C LYS A 97 21.55 -0.44 3.66
N TYR A 98 20.96 -0.36 4.86
CA TYR A 98 19.99 -1.35 5.34
C TYR A 98 18.59 -0.76 5.32
N TYR A 99 17.59 -1.65 5.21
CA TYR A 99 16.18 -1.28 5.13
C TYR A 99 15.75 -0.37 6.30
N GLU A 100 16.15 -0.71 7.52
CA GLU A 100 15.89 0.04 8.75
C GLU A 100 16.52 1.43 8.81
N HIS A 101 17.45 1.75 7.92
CA HIS A 101 18.02 3.08 7.88
C HIS A 101 17.10 4.10 7.22
N PHE A 102 16.03 3.65 6.57
CA PHE A 102 15.09 4.49 5.85
C PHE A 102 13.77 4.58 6.61
N THR A 103 13.00 5.61 6.29
CA THR A 103 11.64 5.81 6.77
C THR A 103 10.64 5.37 5.72
N LEU A 104 10.90 5.69 4.44
CA LEU A 104 9.99 5.38 3.34
C LEU A 104 10.80 5.13 2.06
N PHE A 105 10.43 4.10 1.32
CA PHE A 105 10.78 3.94 -0.10
C PHE A 105 9.56 4.17 -0.99
N VAL A 106 9.79 4.74 -2.16
CA VAL A 106 8.77 4.99 -3.19
C VAL A 106 9.30 4.49 -4.53
N ALA A 107 8.69 3.43 -5.05
CA ALA A 107 8.92 2.96 -6.41
C ALA A 107 7.87 3.58 -7.33
N THR A 108 8.32 4.27 -8.37
CA THR A 108 7.44 4.87 -9.39
C THR A 108 7.51 4.05 -10.66
N TYR A 109 6.35 3.66 -11.19
CA TYR A 109 6.22 2.88 -12.41
C TYR A 109 5.70 3.74 -13.57
N LYS A 110 5.72 3.17 -14.76
CA LYS A 110 5.24 3.82 -15.99
C LYS A 110 3.79 4.28 -15.89
N ASN A 111 2.92 3.49 -15.26
CA ASN A 111 1.53 3.83 -15.02
C ASN A 111 0.92 3.09 -13.83
N THR A 112 -0.31 3.47 -13.47
CA THR A 112 -1.10 2.86 -12.37
C THR A 112 -1.28 1.35 -12.52
N GLU A 113 -1.54 0.86 -13.73
CA GLU A 113 -1.74 -0.57 -13.98
C GLU A 113 -0.48 -1.38 -13.69
N ILE A 114 0.68 -0.90 -14.15
CA ILE A 114 1.97 -1.52 -13.90
C ILE A 114 2.33 -1.46 -12.41
N ALA A 115 2.08 -0.34 -11.75
CA ALA A 115 2.32 -0.20 -10.31
C ALA A 115 1.45 -1.18 -9.50
N LYS A 116 0.18 -1.37 -9.89
CA LYS A 116 -0.71 -2.35 -9.29
C LYS A 116 -0.20 -3.77 -9.51
N ASN A 117 0.21 -4.11 -10.74
CA ASN A 117 0.75 -5.43 -11.06
C ASN A 117 2.05 -5.72 -10.30
N ALA A 118 2.91 -4.71 -10.11
CA ALA A 118 4.10 -4.82 -9.29
C ALA A 118 3.74 -5.08 -7.81
N PHE A 119 2.73 -4.39 -7.26
CA PHE A 119 2.25 -4.67 -5.91
C PHE A 119 1.64 -6.07 -5.78
N ASP A 120 0.88 -6.52 -6.77
CA ASP A 120 0.35 -7.88 -6.83
C ASP A 120 1.48 -8.93 -6.88
N GLN A 121 2.57 -8.65 -7.58
CA GLN A 121 3.79 -9.50 -7.57
C GLN A 121 4.44 -9.53 -6.19
N ILE A 122 4.59 -8.39 -5.51
CA ILE A 122 5.15 -8.35 -4.14
C ILE A 122 4.29 -9.19 -3.18
N LYS A 123 2.95 -9.14 -3.31
CA LYS A 123 2.03 -9.99 -2.53
C LYS A 123 2.20 -11.48 -2.84
N ALA A 124 2.48 -11.83 -4.09
CA ALA A 124 2.75 -13.22 -4.45
C ALA A 124 4.10 -13.66 -3.86
N ASP A 125 5.13 -12.82 -3.99
CA ASP A 125 6.48 -13.09 -3.48
C ASP A 125 6.49 -13.22 -1.94
N SER A 126 5.64 -12.47 -1.22
CA SER A 126 5.53 -12.57 0.25
C SER A 126 4.92 -13.89 0.73
N LYS A 127 4.14 -14.58 -0.12
CA LYS A 127 3.51 -15.88 0.20
C LYS A 127 4.45 -17.06 -0.05
N ASN A 128 5.53 -16.86 -0.82
CA ASN A 128 6.51 -17.91 -1.11
C ASN A 128 7.48 -18.17 0.07
N PHE A 129 7.16 -17.65 1.26
CA PHE A 129 7.95 -17.83 2.47
C PHE A 129 7.69 -19.19 3.13
N GLY A 130 8.75 -19.96 3.38
CA GLY A 130 8.70 -21.16 4.23
C GLY A 130 8.86 -22.51 3.53
N LEU A 131 8.93 -22.55 2.20
CA LEU A 131 9.20 -23.79 1.46
C LEU A 131 10.58 -23.71 0.82
N LEU A 132 11.61 -24.16 1.55
CA LEU A 132 12.98 -24.32 1.03
C LEU A 132 13.04 -25.18 -0.25
N SER A 133 12.02 -26.01 -0.49
CA SER A 133 11.80 -26.76 -1.73
C SER A 133 11.48 -25.86 -2.93
N ASP A 134 10.79 -24.75 -2.71
CA ASP A 134 10.20 -23.92 -3.76
C ASP A 134 11.19 -22.87 -4.28
N PHE A 135 12.19 -22.49 -3.47
CA PHE A 135 13.25 -21.59 -3.91
C PHE A 135 14.16 -22.20 -4.98
N LYS A 136 14.26 -23.54 -5.06
CA LYS A 136 15.12 -24.22 -6.05
C LYS A 136 14.61 -24.08 -7.48
N SER A 137 13.33 -23.79 -7.68
CA SER A 137 12.72 -23.62 -9.00
C SER A 137 12.59 -22.16 -9.44
N LEU A 138 12.85 -21.19 -8.55
CA LEU A 138 12.81 -19.77 -8.88
C LEU A 138 14.05 -19.35 -9.67
N ASN A 139 13.84 -18.46 -10.65
CA ASN A 139 14.95 -17.72 -11.23
C ASN A 139 15.57 -16.75 -10.20
N ILE A 140 16.78 -16.27 -10.47
CA ILE A 140 17.53 -15.43 -9.53
C ILE A 140 16.81 -14.14 -9.15
N VAL A 141 16.05 -13.54 -10.07
CA VAL A 141 15.29 -12.31 -9.81
C VAL A 141 14.17 -12.59 -8.82
N SER A 142 13.32 -13.58 -9.10
CA SER A 142 12.23 -13.97 -8.20
C SER A 142 12.75 -14.42 -6.84
N TYR A 143 13.89 -15.11 -6.80
CA TYR A 143 14.56 -15.48 -5.55
C TYR A 143 14.97 -14.24 -4.74
N ASN A 144 15.61 -13.25 -5.37
CA ASN A 144 16.03 -12.02 -4.68
C ASN A 144 14.82 -11.24 -4.15
N ARG A 145 13.74 -11.11 -4.93
CA ARG A 145 12.51 -10.44 -4.47
C ARG A 145 11.89 -11.12 -3.25
N ALA A 146 11.69 -12.44 -3.33
CA ALA A 146 11.10 -13.20 -2.24
C ALA A 146 11.98 -13.18 -0.98
N THR A 147 13.30 -13.26 -1.14
CA THR A 147 14.24 -13.21 0.00
C THR A 147 14.35 -11.83 0.64
N ALA A 148 14.13 -10.75 -0.12
CA ALA A 148 14.07 -9.39 0.40
C ALA A 148 12.85 -9.16 1.31
N LEU A 149 11.75 -9.90 1.11
CA LEU A 149 10.54 -9.85 1.95
C LEU A 149 10.63 -10.70 3.23
N ILE A 150 11.76 -11.38 3.46
CA ILE A 150 12.00 -12.19 4.66
C ILE A 150 12.35 -11.29 5.84
N THR A 151 11.33 -11.03 6.67
CA THR A 151 11.45 -10.22 7.88
C THR A 151 12.02 -11.06 9.04
N GLY A 152 11.48 -12.22 9.39
CA GLY A 152 11.99 -12.97 10.56
C GLY A 152 11.96 -12.11 11.85
N ILE A 153 13.07 -11.96 12.57
CA ILE A 153 13.20 -11.02 13.72
C ILE A 153 13.63 -9.59 13.30
N LYS A 154 13.56 -9.26 12.02
CA LYS A 154 14.04 -7.99 11.46
C LYS A 154 12.95 -6.91 11.49
N PRO A 155 13.35 -5.66 11.17
CA PRO A 155 12.46 -4.60 10.72
C PRO A 155 11.39 -5.09 9.74
N GLY A 156 10.18 -4.57 9.89
CA GLY A 156 9.03 -4.88 9.05
C GLY A 156 8.44 -3.61 8.44
N GLY A 157 7.13 -3.49 8.47
CA GLY A 157 6.42 -2.28 8.08
C GLY A 157 5.30 -2.53 7.08
N MET A 158 4.93 -1.48 6.37
CA MET A 158 3.74 -1.44 5.53
C MET A 158 4.12 -1.19 4.06
N ILE A 159 3.71 -2.08 3.17
CA ILE A 159 3.84 -1.90 1.72
C ILE A 159 2.44 -1.73 1.13
N THR A 160 2.24 -0.71 0.29
CA THR A 160 0.96 -0.44 -0.36
C THR A 160 1.14 0.22 -1.72
N HIS A 161 0.06 0.34 -2.48
CA HIS A 161 0.05 0.88 -3.84
C HIS A 161 -1.03 1.96 -3.99
N LYS A 162 -0.66 3.08 -4.62
CA LYS A 162 -1.61 4.12 -5.05
C LYS A 162 -1.06 4.87 -6.27
N GLY A 163 -1.91 5.09 -7.28
CA GLY A 163 -1.50 5.75 -8.52
C GLY A 163 -0.34 5.00 -9.20
N LYS A 164 0.70 5.71 -9.66
CA LYS A 164 1.88 5.05 -10.25
C LYS A 164 2.90 4.54 -9.20
N GLN A 165 2.57 4.63 -7.92
CA GLN A 165 3.53 4.40 -6.85
C GLN A 165 3.24 3.13 -6.05
N VAL A 166 4.32 2.44 -5.70
CA VAL A 166 4.35 1.48 -4.59
C VAL A 166 5.19 2.08 -3.46
N PHE A 167 4.61 2.14 -2.27
CA PHE A 167 5.20 2.70 -1.06
C PHE A 167 5.64 1.56 -0.15
N SER A 168 6.81 1.66 0.46
CA SER A 168 7.28 0.78 1.54
C SER A 168 7.68 1.63 2.74
N LEU A 169 6.76 1.76 3.69
CA LEU A 169 6.98 2.40 4.98
C LEU A 169 7.74 1.43 5.90
N VAL A 170 8.82 1.91 6.51
CA VAL A 170 9.74 1.07 7.26
C VAL A 170 9.40 1.08 8.75
N GLU A 171 9.11 -0.09 9.32
CA GLU A 171 9.00 -0.26 10.77
C GLU A 171 10.31 -0.84 11.32
N THR A 172 10.98 -0.11 12.21
CA THR A 172 12.19 -0.57 12.87
C THR A 172 11.89 -1.28 14.18
N CYS A 173 12.67 -2.30 14.55
CA CYS A 173 12.61 -2.95 15.86
C CYS A 173 13.24 -2.21 17.02
N ARG A 174 13.55 -0.94 16.79
CA ARG A 174 14.05 0.01 17.77
C ARG A 174 13.08 1.18 17.80
N GLU A 175 13.30 2.12 18.71
CA GLU A 175 12.56 3.37 18.71
C GLU A 175 12.58 4.02 17.31
N ILE A 176 11.42 4.52 16.89
CA ILE A 176 11.30 5.23 15.61
C ILE A 176 12.26 6.42 15.56
N PRO A 177 12.81 6.78 14.38
CA PRO A 177 13.93 7.71 14.28
C PRO A 177 13.69 9.10 14.91
N ILE A 178 12.44 9.54 14.97
CA ILE A 178 12.03 10.84 15.51
C ILE A 178 10.63 10.68 16.11
N GLY A 179 10.52 10.44 17.43
CA GLY A 179 9.33 10.62 18.30
C GLY A 179 7.93 10.15 17.83
N GLY A 180 7.14 9.53 18.71
CA GLY A 180 5.80 8.98 18.40
C GLY A 180 5.76 7.45 18.46
N ASN A 181 4.77 6.83 17.81
CA ASN A 181 4.68 5.37 17.66
C ASN A 181 4.52 4.95 16.18
N TRP A 182 4.62 3.64 15.91
CA TRP A 182 4.48 3.09 14.55
C TRP A 182 3.12 3.42 13.91
N LEU A 183 2.04 3.31 14.67
CA LEU A 183 0.68 3.60 14.20
C LEU A 183 0.55 5.06 13.74
N ASP A 184 1.20 6.01 14.42
CA ASP A 184 1.19 7.42 14.01
C ASP A 184 1.82 7.61 12.63
N TYR A 185 2.92 6.91 12.33
CA TYR A 185 3.61 7.00 11.03
C TYR A 185 2.76 6.38 9.92
N GLU A 186 2.15 5.23 10.21
CA GLU A 186 1.23 4.56 9.29
C GLU A 186 0.07 5.50 8.93
N GLN A 187 -0.61 6.05 9.94
CA GLN A 187 -1.78 6.90 9.73
C GLN A 187 -1.43 8.21 9.01
N LYS A 188 -0.27 8.79 9.29
CA LYS A 188 0.23 9.94 8.55
C LYS A 188 0.48 9.61 7.09
N LEU A 189 1.14 8.51 6.77
CA LEU A 189 1.35 8.13 5.36
C LEU A 189 -0.01 7.94 4.66
N LEU A 190 -0.92 7.23 5.29
CA LEU A 190 -2.27 6.98 4.77
C LEU A 190 -3.03 8.29 4.51
N SER A 191 -2.93 9.30 5.37
CA SER A 191 -3.59 10.59 5.17
C SER A 191 -3.03 11.40 3.99
N TYR A 192 -1.78 11.17 3.61
CA TYR A 192 -1.18 11.80 2.42
C TYR A 192 -1.53 11.10 1.10
N ILE A 193 -1.85 9.79 1.12
CA ILE A 193 -2.08 9.01 -0.10
C ILE A 193 -3.56 8.66 -0.33
N LEU A 194 -4.39 8.61 0.70
CA LEU A 194 -5.83 8.36 0.58
C LEU A 194 -6.61 9.66 0.48
N ASN A 195 -7.54 9.70 -0.48
CA ASN A 195 -8.57 10.74 -0.50
C ASN A 195 -9.72 10.32 0.42
N THR A 196 -9.71 10.83 1.66
CA THR A 196 -10.71 10.46 2.69
C THR A 196 -12.17 10.76 2.34
N GLU A 197 -12.45 11.51 1.26
CA GLU A 197 -13.82 11.76 0.79
C GLU A 197 -14.40 10.60 -0.04
N ASN A 198 -13.55 9.89 -0.81
CA ASN A 198 -13.97 8.84 -1.74
C ASN A 198 -13.33 7.48 -1.47
N GLU A 199 -12.24 7.45 -0.68
CA GLU A 199 -11.45 6.27 -0.39
C GLU A 199 -11.13 6.23 1.11
N ILE A 200 -11.79 5.30 1.80
CA ILE A 200 -11.64 5.11 3.25
C ILE A 200 -10.75 3.91 3.60
N GLU A 201 -10.43 3.06 2.61
CA GLU A 201 -9.73 1.80 2.80
C GLU A 201 -8.68 1.59 1.71
N ILE A 202 -7.53 1.04 2.10
CA ILE A 202 -6.47 0.61 1.19
C ILE A 202 -5.98 -0.79 1.57
N GLU A 203 -5.60 -1.57 0.57
CA GLU A 203 -4.94 -2.84 0.79
C GLU A 203 -3.46 -2.63 1.10
N VAL A 204 -2.96 -3.34 2.11
CA VAL A 204 -1.56 -3.26 2.53
C VAL A 204 -0.98 -4.66 2.72
N LEU A 205 0.32 -4.77 2.51
CA LEU A 205 1.14 -5.84 3.06
C LEU A 205 1.76 -5.32 4.35
N ASN A 206 1.39 -5.90 5.48
CA ASN A 206 1.89 -5.52 6.79
C ASN A 206 2.79 -6.61 7.37
N SER A 207 3.88 -6.23 8.02
CA SER A 207 4.69 -7.12 8.85
C SER A 207 5.09 -6.36 10.11
N ASP A 208 4.51 -6.72 11.24
CA ASP A 208 4.94 -6.16 12.52
C ASP A 208 6.38 -6.59 12.80
N CYS A 209 7.24 -5.61 13.06
CA CYS A 209 8.62 -5.86 13.47
C CYS A 209 8.67 -6.88 14.63
N GLY A 210 9.57 -7.87 14.50
CA GLY A 210 9.94 -8.78 15.59
C GLY A 210 8.83 -9.74 16.04
N LYS A 211 7.62 -9.61 15.48
CA LYS A 211 6.45 -10.45 15.78
C LYS A 211 6.07 -11.35 14.61
N MET A 212 6.38 -10.91 13.39
CA MET A 212 5.96 -11.59 12.17
C MET A 212 7.15 -12.06 11.36
N THR A 213 7.08 -13.31 10.91
CA THR A 213 8.11 -13.88 10.03
C THR A 213 7.96 -13.48 8.58
N ASN A 214 6.79 -12.95 8.21
CA ASN A 214 6.37 -12.67 6.84
C ASN A 214 5.33 -11.53 6.82
N TYR A 215 5.19 -10.89 5.65
CA TYR A 215 4.12 -9.94 5.40
C TYR A 215 2.77 -10.67 5.24
N ILE A 216 1.71 -10.08 5.79
CA ILE A 216 0.32 -10.49 5.62
C ILE A 216 -0.47 -9.41 4.90
N VAL A 217 -1.49 -9.83 4.15
CA VAL A 217 -2.40 -8.90 3.47
C VAL A 217 -3.46 -8.44 4.45
N GLU A 218 -3.62 -7.12 4.57
CA GLU A 218 -4.61 -6.48 5.41
C GLU A 218 -5.32 -5.35 4.67
N LYS A 219 -6.46 -4.89 5.21
CA LYS A 219 -7.09 -3.64 4.80
C LYS A 219 -6.92 -2.61 5.91
N ARG A 220 -6.44 -1.42 5.57
CA ARG A 220 -6.25 -0.31 6.51
C ARG A 220 -7.16 0.85 6.16
N LYS A 221 -7.68 1.51 7.19
CA LYS A 221 -8.43 2.77 7.06
C LYS A 221 -7.57 3.93 7.50
N ALA A 222 -7.71 5.07 6.82
CA ALA A 222 -7.23 6.33 7.36
C ALA A 222 -8.13 6.70 8.57
N SER A 223 -7.55 6.80 9.76
CA SER A 223 -8.20 7.36 10.95
C SER A 223 -7.90 8.85 11.05
N ARG A 224 -8.93 9.66 11.30
CA ARG A 224 -8.78 11.07 11.67
C ARG A 224 -8.39 11.23 13.13
#